data_AF-A0A926XLJ7-F1
#
_entry.id   AF-A0A926XLJ7-F1
#
_cell.length_a   1.000
_cell.length_b   1.000
_cell.length_c   1.000
_cell.angle_alpha   90.00
_cell.angle_beta   90.00
_cell.angle_gamma   90.00
#
_symmetry.space_group_name_H-M   'P 1'
#
loop_
_entity.id
_entity.type
_entity.pdbx_description
1 polymer ?
#
loop_
_entity_poly.entity_id
_entity_poly.type
_entity_poly.pdbx_seq_one_letter_code
_entity_poly.pdbx_strand_id
1 'polypeptide(L)'
;MSFIKLDKKKKFIFFLLLSLIIIHILIEKLICTGDEPTYIYQGLGIFTNLKFYPSEATWANFLEKHEFNFFTFGKLDKPRQTIASSLLYGSLLANFNLEIARWANFTLGIIGIICLYNLLNSYFNDFKNNNSYFSELTIASISFSLPLIAYLKLIYPEVMLMSCITLSLFFINKDKKEEFELFNQYLSLFFAILLPFIHIRCLLVSLGLVGFIFASNILNKHQKSKSTDKLQIVIQVILVFLGYSCFVKYQTYLFGSITGSASAPFSPAIDTFFERLGMQLFSSQHGLLAYSPILLFGFPGLIIGCLKKNRLAIQALSLLFLYVITFIWGLASESMTARFWVAAIPFLSIGLYCWMYYNSKKNFFYLPIIPLFIINIINFIFFITSPNSYLENRLNSLTYIKLFKIIPINFGLILPSDITTLGTFGYNQTITQLLIGTFLLTTIIVISSVIQYKITYKILIVLCLIISLSPFFTCYSKVVSSEQYTIFREASGNAPACLKIDFKNNNKIKALQLINSNSLWIPPNYPTYFKILINNDENIVQEIDKQPVRNLVTFKKSLKISSIRLIEEPQTFDSPWLESQITIIQ
;
A
#
# COMPACT_ATOMS: atom_id res chain seq x y z
N MET A 1 -17.27 -37.74 -23.13
CA MET A 1 -17.52 -36.78 -22.04
C MET A 1 -18.27 -35.58 -22.59
N SER A 2 -19.59 -35.51 -22.39
CA SER A 2 -20.38 -34.31 -22.69
C SER A 2 -20.06 -33.24 -21.65
N PHE A 3 -19.22 -32.26 -22.00
CA PHE A 3 -19.00 -31.11 -21.14
C PHE A 3 -20.35 -30.42 -20.89
N ILE A 4 -20.72 -30.31 -19.61
CA ILE A 4 -21.87 -29.54 -19.12
C ILE A 4 -21.90 -28.20 -19.88
N LYS A 5 -23.02 -27.87 -20.53
CA LYS A 5 -23.22 -26.57 -21.18
C LYS A 5 -23.30 -25.48 -20.10
N LEU A 6 -22.14 -25.06 -19.59
CA LEU A 6 -22.01 -23.90 -18.73
C LEU A 6 -22.33 -22.63 -19.53
N ASP A 7 -23.05 -21.69 -18.92
CA ASP A 7 -23.21 -20.35 -19.49
C ASP A 7 -21.84 -19.64 -19.61
N LYS A 8 -21.74 -18.64 -20.50
CA LYS A 8 -20.47 -17.96 -20.81
C LYS A 8 -19.78 -17.41 -19.55
N LYS A 9 -20.57 -16.87 -18.62
CA LYS A 9 -20.11 -16.29 -17.36
C LYS A 9 -19.46 -17.36 -16.47
N LYS A 10 -20.14 -18.50 -16.27
CA LYS A 10 -19.62 -19.65 -15.52
C LYS A 10 -18.37 -20.23 -16.15
N LYS A 11 -18.31 -20.30 -17.49
CA LYS A 11 -17.09 -20.71 -18.21
C LYS A 11 -15.91 -19.78 -17.89
N PHE A 12 -16.10 -18.46 -17.99
CA PHE A 12 -15.04 -17.51 -17.67
C PHE A 12 -14.55 -17.66 -16.22
N ILE A 13 -15.47 -17.71 -15.25
CA ILE A 13 -15.12 -17.89 -13.83
C ILE A 13 -14.37 -19.21 -13.63
N PHE A 14 -14.84 -20.31 -14.24
CA PHE A 14 -14.18 -21.61 -14.14
C PHE A 14 -12.75 -21.57 -14.68
N PHE A 15 -12.53 -21.01 -15.87
CA PHE A 15 -11.19 -20.91 -16.45
C PHE A 15 -10.29 -19.97 -15.66
N LEU A 16 -10.81 -18.82 -15.19
CA LEU A 16 -10.05 -17.90 -14.33
C LEU A 16 -9.58 -18.58 -13.05
N LEU A 17 -10.50 -19.29 -12.37
CA LEU A 17 -10.19 -20.06 -11.16
C LEU A 17 -9.14 -21.13 -11.43
N LEU A 18 -9.34 -21.93 -12.48
CA LEU A 18 -8.41 -22.99 -12.86
C LEU A 18 -7.01 -22.42 -13.14
N SER A 19 -6.92 -21.32 -13.90
CA SER A 19 -5.65 -20.64 -14.18
C SER A 19 -4.99 -20.15 -12.90
N LEU A 20 -5.72 -19.47 -12.01
CA LEU A 20 -5.16 -18.94 -10.77
C LEU A 20 -4.71 -20.05 -9.80
N ILE A 21 -5.45 -21.17 -9.74
CA ILE A 21 -5.06 -22.36 -8.96
C ILE A 21 -3.78 -22.98 -9.53
N ILE A 22 -3.71 -23.17 -10.86
CA ILE A 22 -2.52 -23.69 -11.53
C ILE A 22 -1.32 -22.79 -11.25
N ILE A 23 -1.47 -21.47 -11.40
CA ILE A 23 -0.40 -20.51 -11.09
C ILE A 23 0.01 -20.57 -9.62
N HIS A 24 -0.96 -20.64 -8.70
CA HIS A 24 -0.66 -20.74 -7.27
C HIS A 24 0.18 -21.99 -6.95
N ILE A 25 -0.09 -23.11 -7.62
CA ILE A 25 0.68 -24.36 -7.50
C ILE A 25 2.05 -24.26 -8.18
N LEU A 26 2.12 -23.65 -9.38
CA LEU A 26 3.34 -23.58 -10.19
C LEU A 26 4.39 -22.59 -9.67
N ILE A 27 3.96 -21.50 -9.03
CA ILE A 27 4.90 -20.57 -8.40
C ILE A 27 5.67 -21.34 -7.34
N GLU A 28 7.01 -21.36 -7.43
CA GLU A 28 7.88 -21.99 -6.44
C GLU A 28 7.56 -21.54 -5.01
N LYS A 29 8.08 -22.27 -4.01
CA LYS A 29 7.90 -21.94 -2.59
C LYS A 29 8.32 -20.48 -2.35
N LEU A 30 7.34 -19.63 -2.04
CA LEU A 30 7.60 -18.23 -1.70
C LEU A 30 8.29 -18.17 -0.35
N ILE A 31 9.44 -17.50 -0.29
CA ILE A 31 10.12 -17.21 0.96
C ILE A 31 9.16 -16.38 1.84
N CYS A 32 9.12 -16.69 3.12
CA CYS A 32 8.39 -15.87 4.09
C CYS A 32 9.22 -14.61 4.37
N THR A 33 8.73 -13.43 4.00
CA THR A 33 9.50 -12.18 4.07
C THR A 33 8.62 -10.96 4.40
N GLY A 34 9.27 -9.85 4.75
CA GLY A 34 8.63 -8.59 5.13
C GLY A 34 7.85 -8.71 6.44
N ASP A 35 6.55 -8.44 6.37
CA ASP A 35 5.66 -8.47 7.54
C ASP A 35 5.06 -9.86 7.81
N GLU A 36 5.11 -10.78 6.84
CA GLU A 36 4.56 -12.13 6.96
C GLU A 36 5.08 -12.90 8.20
N PRO A 37 6.40 -12.93 8.50
CA PRO A 37 6.89 -13.58 9.71
C PRO A 37 6.29 -13.01 10.99
N THR A 38 6.01 -11.70 11.03
CA THR A 38 5.41 -11.05 12.20
C THR A 38 3.97 -11.51 12.40
N TYR A 39 3.18 -11.61 11.32
CA TYR A 39 1.81 -12.10 11.41
C TYR A 39 1.75 -13.56 11.84
N ILE A 40 2.68 -14.39 11.33
CA ILE A 40 2.81 -15.80 11.71
C ILE A 40 3.17 -15.91 13.19
N TYR A 41 4.21 -15.21 13.63
CA TYR A 41 4.69 -15.24 15.01
C TYR A 41 3.57 -14.87 15.99
N GLN A 42 2.90 -13.73 15.74
CA GLN A 42 1.77 -13.30 16.56
C GLN A 42 0.59 -14.28 16.52
N GLY A 43 0.28 -14.82 15.34
CA GLY A 43 -0.80 -15.79 15.16
C GLY A 43 -0.56 -17.09 15.93
N LEU A 44 0.65 -17.65 15.82
CA LEU A 44 1.04 -18.84 16.58
C LEU A 44 0.95 -18.58 18.08
N GLY A 45 1.44 -17.44 18.58
CA GLY A 45 1.31 -17.07 19.99
C GLY A 45 -0.15 -17.06 20.44
N ILE A 46 -1.02 -16.34 19.72
CA ILE A 46 -2.42 -16.15 20.12
C ILE A 46 -3.12 -17.50 20.26
N PHE A 47 -2.90 -18.42 19.32
CA PHE A 47 -3.62 -19.70 19.29
C PHE A 47 -2.94 -20.83 20.06
N THR A 48 -1.69 -20.67 20.51
CA THR A 48 -1.00 -21.69 21.32
C THR A 48 -0.92 -21.34 22.80
N ASN A 49 -0.82 -20.06 23.16
CA ASN A 49 -0.64 -19.64 24.55
C ASN A 49 -1.36 -18.33 24.92
N LEU A 50 -2.23 -17.81 24.04
CA LEU A 50 -2.99 -16.56 24.23
C LEU A 50 -2.10 -15.31 24.41
N LYS A 51 -0.88 -15.30 23.87
CA LYS A 51 0.04 -14.15 23.86
C LYS A 51 0.37 -13.71 22.44
N PHE A 52 0.97 -12.53 22.26
CA PHE A 52 1.42 -12.08 20.94
C PHE A 52 2.76 -12.70 20.49
N TYR A 53 3.22 -13.73 21.20
CA TYR A 53 4.45 -14.46 20.89
C TYR A 53 4.28 -15.94 21.28
N PRO A 54 4.75 -16.89 20.44
CA PRO A 54 4.75 -18.31 20.73
C PRO A 54 5.86 -18.66 21.74
N SER A 55 5.83 -19.88 22.28
CA SER A 55 6.99 -20.40 23.02
C SER A 55 8.19 -20.59 22.09
N GLU A 56 9.42 -20.57 22.63
CA GLU A 56 10.63 -20.82 21.84
C GLU A 56 10.58 -22.18 21.14
N ALA A 57 10.10 -23.22 21.83
CA ALA A 57 9.92 -24.56 21.26
C ALA A 57 8.90 -24.56 20.09
N THR A 58 7.77 -23.86 20.25
CA THR A 58 6.77 -23.73 19.20
C THR A 58 7.34 -23.01 17.97
N TRP A 59 8.10 -21.94 18.19
CA TRP A 59 8.72 -21.18 17.10
C TRP A 59 9.82 -21.96 16.41
N ALA A 60 10.72 -22.62 17.16
CA ALA A 60 11.79 -23.44 16.62
C ALA A 60 11.25 -24.58 15.76
N ASN A 61 10.23 -25.30 16.24
CA ASN A 61 9.56 -26.35 15.47
C ASN A 61 8.94 -25.80 14.17
N PHE A 62 8.33 -24.60 14.23
CA PHE A 62 7.78 -23.95 13.04
C PHE A 62 8.89 -23.58 12.03
N LEU A 63 10.01 -23.02 12.49
CA LEU A 63 11.16 -22.66 11.65
C LEU A 63 11.78 -23.88 10.98
N GLU A 64 12.00 -24.96 11.75
CA GLU A 64 12.55 -26.22 11.27
C GLU A 64 11.69 -26.83 10.17
N LYS A 65 10.37 -26.88 10.39
CA LYS A 65 9.40 -27.43 9.43
C LYS A 65 9.33 -26.64 8.11
N HIS A 66 9.68 -25.36 8.13
CA HIS A 66 9.48 -24.46 7.00
C HIS A 66 10.76 -23.90 6.37
N GLU A 67 11.94 -24.27 6.89
CA GLU A 67 13.27 -23.86 6.41
C GLU A 67 13.47 -22.34 6.43
N PHE A 68 13.03 -21.68 7.51
CA PHE A 68 13.18 -20.24 7.66
C PHE A 68 14.38 -19.88 8.52
N ASN A 69 15.26 -19.03 7.99
CA ASN A 69 16.30 -18.35 8.75
C ASN A 69 15.77 -17.01 9.27
N PHE A 70 14.81 -17.05 10.20
CA PHE A 70 14.28 -15.85 10.86
C PHE A 70 14.57 -15.87 12.37
N PHE A 71 15.06 -14.75 12.87
CA PHE A 71 15.32 -14.58 14.30
C PHE A 71 14.01 -14.47 15.09
N THR A 72 14.03 -14.92 16.34
CA THR A 72 12.95 -14.70 17.31
C THR A 72 12.73 -13.20 17.50
N PHE A 73 11.48 -12.75 17.46
CA PHE A 73 11.13 -11.34 17.73
C PHE A 73 11.21 -10.94 19.21
N GLY A 74 11.60 -11.88 20.09
CA GLY A 74 11.57 -11.73 21.54
C GLY A 74 10.14 -11.78 22.10
N LYS A 75 10.01 -11.63 23.42
CA LYS A 75 8.70 -11.48 24.06
C LYS A 75 8.08 -10.16 23.61
N LEU A 76 6.92 -10.24 22.98
CA LEU A 76 6.14 -9.08 22.54
C LEU A 76 4.97 -8.88 23.51
N ASP A 77 5.09 -7.93 24.43
CA ASP A 77 3.99 -7.59 25.35
C ASP A 77 2.81 -6.94 24.62
N LYS A 78 3.07 -6.33 23.46
CA LYS A 78 2.09 -5.70 22.57
C LYS A 78 2.37 -6.08 21.11
N PRO A 79 1.33 -6.15 20.26
CA PRO A 79 1.51 -6.44 18.85
C PRO A 79 2.23 -5.28 18.16
N ARG A 80 3.12 -5.59 17.22
CA ARG A 80 3.84 -4.58 16.40
C ARG A 80 3.03 -4.10 15.21
N GLN A 81 2.06 -4.90 14.77
CA GLN A 81 1.23 -4.63 13.60
C GLN A 81 -0.22 -4.98 13.90
N THR A 82 -1.11 -4.70 12.96
CA THR A 82 -2.49 -5.18 13.01
C THR A 82 -2.56 -6.68 13.28
N ILE A 83 -3.42 -7.09 14.21
CA ILE A 83 -3.60 -8.51 14.54
C ILE A 83 -4.63 -9.19 13.65
N ALA A 84 -5.25 -8.49 12.69
CA ALA A 84 -6.31 -9.06 11.85
C ALA A 84 -5.83 -10.28 11.05
N SER A 85 -4.66 -10.19 10.40
CA SER A 85 -4.05 -11.32 9.70
C SER A 85 -3.67 -12.43 10.69
N SER A 86 -3.09 -12.09 11.83
CA SER A 86 -2.72 -13.06 12.87
C SER A 86 -3.93 -13.81 13.45
N LEU A 87 -5.07 -13.14 13.61
CA LEU A 87 -6.32 -13.75 14.07
C LEU A 87 -6.94 -14.64 13.00
N LEU A 88 -6.98 -14.18 11.75
CA LEU A 88 -7.60 -14.91 10.65
C LEU A 88 -6.84 -16.20 10.32
N TYR A 89 -5.51 -16.12 10.30
CA TYR A 89 -4.65 -17.21 9.83
C TYR A 89 -3.97 -17.98 10.98
N GLY A 90 -3.92 -17.43 12.18
CA GLY A 90 -3.21 -18.02 13.32
C GLY A 90 -3.73 -19.40 13.72
N SER A 91 -5.05 -19.63 13.65
CA SER A 91 -5.62 -20.96 13.93
C SER A 91 -5.17 -21.99 12.90
N LEU A 92 -5.04 -21.61 11.63
CA LEU A 92 -4.54 -22.47 10.57
C LEU A 92 -3.05 -22.75 10.73
N LEU A 93 -2.29 -21.73 11.14
CA LEU A 93 -0.86 -21.87 11.41
C LEU A 93 -0.58 -22.78 12.62
N ALA A 94 -1.37 -22.65 13.69
CA ALA A 94 -1.20 -23.43 14.91
C ALA A 94 -1.59 -24.90 14.74
N ASN A 95 -2.66 -25.19 13.97
CA ASN A 95 -3.16 -26.54 13.79
C ASN A 95 -2.63 -27.26 12.54
N PHE A 96 -2.11 -26.52 11.56
CA PHE A 96 -1.68 -27.07 10.28
C PHE A 96 -0.27 -26.62 9.85
N ASN A 97 -0.18 -25.79 8.81
CA ASN A 97 1.07 -25.33 8.21
C ASN A 97 0.87 -23.99 7.49
N LEU A 98 1.98 -23.36 7.12
CA LEU A 98 1.98 -22.08 6.39
C LEU A 98 1.21 -22.11 5.08
N GLU A 99 1.32 -23.20 4.31
CA GLU A 99 0.70 -23.31 3.00
C GLU A 99 -0.83 -23.30 3.09
N ILE A 100 -1.42 -23.97 4.08
CA ILE A 100 -2.88 -23.94 4.31
C ILE A 100 -3.36 -22.52 4.67
N ALA A 101 -2.59 -21.79 5.47
CA ALA A 101 -2.89 -20.38 5.76
C ALA A 101 -2.79 -19.49 4.49
N ARG A 102 -1.80 -19.74 3.62
CA ARG A 102 -1.68 -19.06 2.32
C ARG A 102 -2.82 -19.42 1.36
N TRP A 103 -3.28 -20.66 1.35
CA TRP A 103 -4.48 -21.08 0.60
C TRP A 103 -5.76 -20.40 1.09
N ALA A 104 -5.89 -20.14 2.40
CA ALA A 104 -6.99 -19.38 2.94
C ALA A 104 -6.96 -17.91 2.46
N ASN A 105 -5.77 -17.28 2.47
CA ASN A 105 -5.61 -15.94 1.90
C ASN A 105 -5.90 -15.90 0.39
N PHE A 106 -5.41 -16.89 -0.36
CA PHE A 106 -5.72 -17.05 -1.78
C PHE A 106 -7.24 -17.15 -2.00
N THR A 107 -7.93 -18.00 -1.25
CA THR A 107 -9.39 -18.17 -1.32
C THR A 107 -10.12 -16.86 -1.03
N LEU A 108 -9.70 -16.11 -0.02
CA LEU A 108 -10.28 -14.79 0.29
C LEU A 108 -10.09 -13.81 -0.88
N GLY A 109 -8.92 -13.78 -1.49
CA GLY A 109 -8.65 -12.95 -2.67
C GLY A 109 -9.47 -13.35 -3.88
N ILE A 110 -9.64 -14.65 -4.12
CA ILE A 110 -10.51 -15.20 -5.18
C ILE A 110 -11.97 -14.76 -4.97
N ILE A 111 -12.50 -14.82 -3.75
CA ILE A 111 -13.84 -14.33 -3.42
C ILE A 111 -13.97 -12.85 -3.79
N GLY A 112 -12.96 -12.04 -3.45
CA GLY A 112 -12.86 -10.65 -3.86
C GLY A 112 -12.94 -10.49 -5.38
N ILE A 113 -12.06 -11.16 -6.13
CA ILE A 113 -12.00 -11.08 -7.60
C ILE A 113 -13.33 -11.48 -8.25
N ILE A 114 -13.95 -12.56 -7.79
CA ILE A 114 -15.26 -13.01 -8.31
C ILE A 114 -16.35 -11.98 -8.02
N CYS A 115 -16.36 -11.39 -6.82
CA CYS A 115 -17.31 -10.33 -6.49
C CYS A 115 -17.07 -9.07 -7.33
N LEU A 116 -15.82 -8.72 -7.63
CA LEU A 116 -15.46 -7.61 -8.52
C LEU A 116 -15.94 -7.88 -9.95
N TYR A 117 -15.71 -9.09 -10.47
CA TYR A 117 -16.23 -9.51 -11.77
C TYR A 117 -17.76 -9.39 -11.83
N ASN A 118 -18.44 -9.90 -10.80
CA ASN A 118 -19.90 -9.82 -10.71
C ASN A 118 -20.39 -8.37 -10.62
N LEU A 119 -19.71 -7.51 -9.86
CA LEU A 119 -20.01 -6.08 -9.76
C LEU A 119 -19.91 -5.42 -11.14
N LEU A 120 -18.77 -5.56 -11.83
CA LEU A 120 -18.56 -4.96 -13.15
C LEU A 120 -19.54 -5.50 -14.18
N ASN A 121 -19.76 -6.82 -14.20
CA ASN A 121 -20.63 -7.45 -15.18
C ASN A 121 -22.11 -7.14 -14.95
N SER A 122 -22.59 -7.09 -13.70
CA SER A 122 -23.99 -6.71 -13.43
C SER A 122 -24.23 -5.23 -13.72
N TYR A 123 -23.43 -4.36 -13.12
CA TYR A 123 -23.63 -2.91 -13.15
C TYR A 123 -23.56 -2.31 -14.57
N PHE A 124 -22.74 -2.87 -15.46
CA PHE A 124 -22.55 -2.32 -16.80
C PHE A 124 -23.25 -3.08 -17.93
N ASN A 125 -23.70 -4.33 -17.73
CA ASN A 125 -24.44 -5.05 -18.77
C ASN A 125 -25.89 -4.53 -18.93
N ASP A 126 -26.41 -3.77 -17.96
CA ASP A 126 -27.71 -3.10 -18.10
C ASP A 126 -27.73 -2.02 -19.19
N PHE A 127 -26.55 -1.54 -19.61
CA PHE A 127 -26.45 -0.72 -20.80
C PHE A 127 -26.57 -1.65 -22.02
N LYS A 128 -27.62 -1.45 -22.84
CA LYS A 128 -28.09 -2.19 -24.05
C LYS A 128 -27.07 -2.86 -24.99
N ASN A 129 -25.77 -2.67 -24.82
CA ASN A 129 -24.71 -3.41 -25.49
C ASN A 129 -24.13 -4.47 -24.54
N ASN A 130 -24.46 -5.75 -24.78
CA ASN A 130 -23.95 -6.94 -24.08
C ASN A 130 -22.42 -7.10 -24.19
N ASN A 131 -21.66 -6.20 -23.57
CA ASN A 131 -20.20 -6.17 -23.65
C ASN A 131 -19.56 -6.87 -22.44
N SER A 132 -19.99 -8.11 -22.15
CA SER A 132 -19.43 -8.92 -21.04
C SER A 132 -17.91 -9.04 -21.14
N TYR A 133 -17.38 -9.00 -22.36
CA TYR A 133 -15.95 -9.16 -22.63
C TYR A 133 -15.07 -8.10 -21.97
N PHE A 134 -15.55 -6.87 -21.74
CA PHE A 134 -14.75 -5.85 -21.05
C PHE A 134 -14.55 -6.19 -19.57
N SER A 135 -15.55 -6.78 -18.94
CA SER A 135 -15.43 -7.24 -17.56
C SER A 135 -14.45 -8.41 -17.49
N GLU A 136 -14.52 -9.33 -18.45
CA GLU A 136 -13.60 -10.48 -18.58
C GLU A 136 -12.15 -9.99 -18.77
N LEU A 137 -11.90 -9.06 -19.70
CA LEU A 137 -10.58 -8.49 -19.96
C LEU A 137 -10.03 -7.70 -18.76
N THR A 138 -10.86 -6.89 -18.10
CA THR A 138 -10.46 -6.14 -16.91
C THR A 138 -10.03 -7.09 -15.80
N ILE A 139 -10.85 -8.11 -15.52
CA ILE A 139 -10.59 -9.08 -14.45
C ILE A 139 -9.36 -9.93 -14.77
N ALA A 140 -9.19 -10.38 -16.02
CA ALA A 140 -7.98 -11.08 -16.44
C ALA A 140 -6.74 -10.18 -16.25
N SER A 141 -6.80 -8.93 -16.71
CA SER A 141 -5.69 -7.98 -16.62
C SER A 141 -5.22 -7.74 -15.19
N ILE A 142 -6.15 -7.59 -14.24
CA ILE A 142 -5.79 -7.37 -12.83
C ILE A 142 -5.35 -8.66 -12.14
N SER A 143 -5.99 -9.79 -12.44
CA SER A 143 -5.73 -11.07 -11.75
C SER A 143 -4.33 -11.60 -12.05
N PHE A 144 -3.84 -11.33 -13.27
CA PHE A 144 -2.49 -11.67 -13.70
C PHE A 144 -1.52 -10.48 -13.63
N SER A 145 -1.90 -9.39 -12.95
CA SER A 145 -0.98 -8.29 -12.69
C SER A 145 -0.27 -8.47 -11.36
N LEU A 146 0.97 -8.00 -11.30
CA LEU A 146 1.56 -7.59 -10.02
C LEU A 146 0.89 -6.26 -9.61
N PRO A 147 0.67 -5.96 -8.32
CA PRO A 147 1.04 -6.77 -7.16
C PRO A 147 0.13 -7.98 -6.93
N LEU A 148 -1.13 -8.00 -7.41
CA LEU A 148 -2.18 -8.91 -6.93
C LEU A 148 -1.75 -10.37 -6.84
N ILE A 149 -1.23 -10.92 -7.95
CA ILE A 149 -0.90 -12.35 -8.01
C ILE A 149 0.14 -12.76 -6.96
N ALA A 150 1.08 -11.86 -6.62
CA ALA A 150 2.09 -12.12 -5.61
C ALA A 150 1.48 -12.15 -4.20
N TYR A 151 0.65 -11.16 -3.85
CA TYR A 151 0.05 -11.08 -2.52
C TYR A 151 -1.06 -12.11 -2.28
N LEU A 152 -1.66 -12.68 -3.33
CA LEU A 152 -2.60 -13.80 -3.18
C LEU A 152 -1.96 -15.00 -2.47
N LYS A 153 -0.64 -15.20 -2.59
CA LYS A 153 0.10 -16.31 -1.99
C LYS A 153 0.85 -15.92 -0.69
N LEU A 154 0.68 -14.70 -0.19
CA LEU A 154 1.30 -14.23 1.05
C LEU A 154 0.24 -13.87 2.09
N ILE A 155 0.53 -14.08 3.37
CA ILE A 155 -0.37 -13.74 4.48
C ILE A 155 -0.32 -12.23 4.79
N TYR A 156 -0.70 -11.40 3.83
CA TYR A 156 -0.67 -9.95 3.92
C TYR A 156 -2.09 -9.38 4.08
N PRO A 157 -2.29 -8.34 4.91
CA PRO A 157 -3.61 -7.75 5.13
C PRO A 157 -4.19 -7.13 3.86
N GLU A 158 -3.37 -6.80 2.87
CA GLU A 158 -3.79 -6.12 1.64
C GLU A 158 -4.82 -6.89 0.82
N VAL A 159 -4.71 -8.22 0.74
CA VAL A 159 -5.72 -9.04 0.06
C VAL A 159 -7.03 -9.02 0.84
N MET A 160 -6.97 -9.04 2.18
CA MET A 160 -8.16 -8.89 3.03
C MET A 160 -8.84 -7.53 2.81
N LEU A 161 -8.04 -6.46 2.74
CA LEU A 161 -8.54 -5.10 2.45
C LEU A 161 -9.21 -5.04 1.07
N MET A 162 -8.55 -5.55 0.04
CA MET A 162 -9.08 -5.60 -1.33
C MET A 162 -10.40 -6.35 -1.39
N SER A 163 -10.48 -7.53 -0.75
CA SER A 163 -11.71 -8.33 -0.69
C SER A 163 -12.82 -7.63 0.10
N CYS A 164 -12.53 -7.04 1.26
CA CYS A 164 -13.54 -6.32 2.05
C CYS A 164 -14.08 -5.08 1.33
N ILE A 165 -13.21 -4.29 0.70
CA ILE A 165 -13.61 -3.14 -0.14
C ILE A 165 -14.52 -3.62 -1.27
N THR A 166 -14.11 -4.68 -1.97
CA THR A 166 -14.87 -5.23 -3.09
C THR A 166 -16.23 -5.76 -2.66
N LEU A 167 -16.28 -6.54 -1.57
CA LEU A 167 -17.53 -7.09 -1.03
C LEU A 167 -18.47 -5.96 -0.60
N SER A 168 -17.96 -4.95 0.09
CA SER A 168 -18.75 -3.78 0.49
C SER A 168 -19.34 -3.06 -0.73
N LEU A 169 -18.54 -2.76 -1.76
CA LEU A 169 -18.99 -2.16 -3.01
C LEU A 169 -19.98 -3.03 -3.78
N PHE A 170 -19.72 -4.34 -3.84
CA PHE A 170 -20.59 -5.31 -4.50
C PHE A 170 -21.97 -5.31 -3.85
N PHE A 171 -22.05 -5.44 -2.51
CA PHE A 171 -23.33 -5.49 -1.82
C PHE A 171 -24.08 -4.15 -1.81
N ILE A 172 -23.38 -3.00 -1.89
CA ILE A 172 -24.03 -1.68 -2.05
C ILE A 172 -24.73 -1.55 -3.40
N ASN A 173 -24.10 -2.08 -4.45
CA ASN A 173 -24.51 -1.85 -5.84
C ASN A 173 -25.19 -3.06 -6.50
N LYS A 174 -25.31 -4.20 -5.81
CA LYS A 174 -26.01 -5.39 -6.31
C LYS A 174 -27.49 -5.09 -6.50
N ASP A 175 -28.05 -5.54 -7.62
CA ASP A 175 -29.49 -5.42 -7.89
C ASP A 175 -30.33 -5.97 -6.75
N LYS A 176 -31.19 -5.10 -6.24
CA LYS A 176 -31.96 -5.31 -5.04
C LYS A 176 -33.27 -6.01 -5.41
N LYS A 177 -33.30 -7.34 -5.30
CA LYS A 177 -34.56 -8.01 -4.98
C LYS A 177 -34.97 -7.54 -3.58
N GLU A 178 -36.22 -7.12 -3.41
CA GLU A 178 -36.70 -6.50 -2.16
C GLU A 178 -36.40 -7.36 -0.93
N GLU A 179 -36.50 -8.68 -1.07
CA GLU A 179 -36.29 -9.67 0.00
C GLU A 179 -34.86 -9.69 0.59
N PHE A 180 -33.84 -9.31 -0.18
CA PHE A 180 -32.44 -9.39 0.25
C PHE A 180 -31.76 -8.02 0.41
N GLU A 181 -32.48 -6.93 0.16
CA GLU A 181 -31.92 -5.58 0.22
C GLU A 181 -31.30 -5.26 1.59
N LEU A 182 -32.04 -5.55 2.66
CA LEU A 182 -31.61 -5.27 4.03
C LEU A 182 -30.38 -6.11 4.41
N PHE A 183 -30.38 -7.39 4.06
CA PHE A 183 -29.24 -8.28 4.32
C PHE A 183 -27.97 -7.82 3.60
N ASN A 184 -28.08 -7.43 2.33
CA ASN A 184 -26.94 -6.91 1.56
C ASN A 184 -26.40 -5.60 2.18
N GLN A 185 -27.27 -4.70 2.66
CA GLN A 185 -26.83 -3.48 3.34
C GLN A 185 -26.05 -3.78 4.62
N TYR A 186 -26.52 -4.71 5.46
CA TYR A 186 -25.80 -5.11 6.67
C TYR A 186 -24.48 -5.80 6.36
N LEU A 187 -24.43 -6.66 5.34
CA LEU A 187 -23.17 -7.26 4.90
C LEU A 187 -22.19 -6.19 4.42
N SER A 188 -22.65 -5.23 3.60
CA SER A 188 -21.78 -4.15 3.16
C SER A 188 -21.26 -3.32 4.32
N LEU A 189 -22.13 -3.02 5.29
CA LEU A 189 -21.77 -2.27 6.48
C LEU A 189 -20.75 -3.01 7.34
N PHE A 190 -20.93 -4.32 7.53
CA PHE A 190 -19.99 -5.19 8.23
C PHE A 190 -18.60 -5.12 7.60
N PHE A 191 -18.49 -5.32 6.29
CA PHE A 191 -17.19 -5.24 5.59
C PHE A 191 -16.58 -3.84 5.65
N ALA A 192 -17.40 -2.79 5.56
CA ALA A 192 -16.91 -1.41 5.69
C ALA A 192 -16.33 -1.15 7.09
N ILE A 193 -17.04 -1.54 8.16
CA ILE A 193 -16.59 -1.35 9.55
C ILE A 193 -15.34 -2.20 9.86
N LEU A 194 -15.16 -3.35 9.22
CA LEU A 194 -14.02 -4.23 9.43
C LEU A 194 -12.70 -3.64 8.91
N LEU A 195 -12.73 -2.81 7.86
CA LEU A 195 -11.54 -2.24 7.22
C LEU A 195 -10.51 -1.60 8.17
N PRO A 196 -10.88 -0.67 9.08
CA PRO A 196 -9.91 -0.06 9.99
C PRO A 196 -9.28 -1.07 10.96
N PHE A 197 -9.96 -2.16 11.32
CA PHE A 197 -9.38 -3.23 12.15
C PHE A 197 -8.34 -4.03 11.37
N ILE A 198 -8.53 -4.21 10.06
CA ILE A 198 -7.54 -4.85 9.20
C ILE A 198 -6.34 -3.91 9.04
N HIS A 199 -6.57 -2.65 8.65
CA HIS A 199 -5.50 -1.67 8.51
C HIS A 199 -6.05 -0.25 8.70
N ILE A 200 -5.48 0.49 9.64
CA ILE A 200 -5.96 1.82 10.03
C ILE A 200 -6.03 2.84 8.87
N ARG A 201 -5.13 2.75 7.88
CA ARG A 201 -5.20 3.61 6.69
C ARG A 201 -6.51 3.46 5.89
N CYS A 202 -7.23 2.35 6.06
CA CYS A 202 -8.53 2.18 5.44
C CYS A 202 -9.69 2.77 6.26
N LEU A 203 -9.42 3.51 7.34
CA LEU A 203 -10.46 4.23 8.10
C LEU A 203 -11.21 5.24 7.22
N LEU A 204 -10.51 6.03 6.41
CA LEU A 204 -11.17 6.99 5.51
C LEU A 204 -12.01 6.29 4.43
N VAL A 205 -11.50 5.17 3.89
CA VAL A 205 -12.25 4.35 2.93
C VAL A 205 -13.50 3.75 3.56
N SER A 206 -13.39 3.27 4.80
CA SER A 206 -14.51 2.77 5.61
C SER A 206 -15.60 3.82 5.79
N LEU A 207 -15.22 5.04 6.18
CA LEU A 207 -16.16 6.17 6.33
C LEU A 207 -16.84 6.52 5.00
N GLY A 208 -16.08 6.53 3.90
CA GLY A 208 -16.63 6.74 2.57
C GLY A 208 -17.66 5.69 2.16
N LEU A 209 -17.38 4.40 2.41
CA LEU A 209 -18.30 3.30 2.15
C LEU A 209 -19.58 3.40 3.00
N VAL A 210 -19.44 3.69 4.30
CA VAL A 210 -20.57 3.96 5.20
C VAL A 210 -21.42 5.12 4.69
N GLY A 211 -20.77 6.21 4.24
CA GLY A 211 -21.44 7.35 3.61
C GLY A 211 -22.24 6.94 2.37
N PHE A 212 -21.68 6.09 1.51
CA PHE A 212 -22.40 5.58 0.32
C PHE A 212 -23.56 4.65 0.67
N ILE A 213 -23.45 3.84 1.72
CA ILE A 213 -24.55 3.01 2.23
C ILE A 213 -25.70 3.92 2.66
N PHE A 214 -25.43 4.94 3.49
CA PHE A 214 -26.45 5.89 3.93
C PHE A 214 -27.05 6.70 2.79
N ALA A 215 -26.21 7.21 1.88
CA ALA A 215 -26.67 7.93 0.71
C ALA A 215 -27.59 7.06 -0.17
N SER A 216 -27.24 5.78 -0.35
CA SER A 216 -28.10 4.85 -1.10
C SER A 216 -29.45 4.63 -0.42
N ASN A 217 -29.49 4.61 0.91
CA ASN A 217 -30.74 4.43 1.66
C ASN A 217 -31.61 5.69 1.60
N ILE A 218 -31.00 6.87 1.65
CA ILE A 218 -31.72 8.15 1.54
C ILE A 218 -32.30 8.33 0.13
N LEU A 219 -31.54 8.01 -0.92
CA LEU A 219 -32.00 8.16 -2.30
C LEU A 219 -33.13 7.18 -2.65
N ASN A 220 -33.08 5.95 -2.13
CA ASN A 220 -34.11 4.94 -2.37
C ASN A 220 -35.41 5.18 -1.59
N LYS A 221 -35.36 5.96 -0.48
CA LYS A 221 -36.54 6.31 0.35
C LYS A 221 -37.64 7.06 -0.39
N HIS A 222 -37.33 7.72 -1.50
CA HIS A 222 -38.36 8.42 -2.28
C HIS A 222 -39.37 7.49 -2.96
N GLN A 223 -39.16 6.17 -2.93
CA GLN A 223 -40.01 5.20 -3.64
C GLN A 223 -40.80 4.23 -2.72
N LYS A 224 -40.55 4.15 -1.40
CA LYS A 224 -41.20 3.17 -0.49
C LYS A 224 -41.57 3.72 0.91
N SER A 225 -42.42 2.97 1.61
CA SER A 225 -43.13 3.33 2.86
C SER A 225 -42.26 3.91 3.99
N LYS A 226 -42.76 4.95 4.69
CA LYS A 226 -41.99 5.90 5.51
C LYS A 226 -41.54 5.43 6.92
N SER A 227 -42.08 4.36 7.51
CA SER A 227 -41.86 4.06 8.94
C SER A 227 -40.74 3.04 9.21
N THR A 228 -40.71 1.91 8.49
CA THR A 228 -39.68 0.85 8.63
C THR A 228 -38.28 1.36 8.31
N ASP A 229 -38.17 2.29 7.37
CA ASP A 229 -36.89 2.82 6.89
C ASP A 229 -36.25 3.81 7.87
N LYS A 230 -36.99 4.32 8.87
CA LYS A 230 -36.41 5.16 9.93
C LYS A 230 -35.67 4.29 10.94
N LEU A 231 -36.32 3.22 11.42
CA LEU A 231 -35.73 2.29 12.38
C LEU A 231 -34.47 1.63 11.82
N GLN A 232 -34.48 1.22 10.55
CA GLN A 232 -33.32 0.63 9.89
C GLN A 232 -32.11 1.56 9.87
N ILE A 233 -32.30 2.85 9.52
CA ILE A 233 -31.20 3.83 9.56
C ILE A 233 -30.70 4.02 10.99
N VAL A 234 -31.59 4.10 11.98
CA VAL A 234 -31.19 4.22 13.39
C VAL A 234 -30.33 3.02 13.80
N ILE A 235 -30.74 1.79 13.46
CA ILE A 235 -29.95 0.58 13.74
C ILE A 235 -28.59 0.65 13.05
N GLN A 236 -28.52 1.04 11.78
CA GLN A 236 -27.25 1.18 11.05
C GLN A 236 -26.33 2.24 11.69
N VAL A 237 -26.87 3.37 12.13
CA VAL A 237 -26.11 4.41 12.85
C VAL A 237 -25.57 3.87 14.17
N ILE A 238 -26.37 3.14 14.94
CA ILE A 238 -25.94 2.49 16.19
C ILE A 238 -24.80 1.49 15.90
N LEU A 239 -24.95 0.65 14.87
CA LEU A 239 -23.91 -0.32 14.48
C LEU A 239 -22.60 0.36 14.05
N VAL A 240 -22.68 1.45 13.29
CA VAL A 240 -21.51 2.27 12.91
C VAL A 240 -20.82 2.84 14.16
N PHE A 241 -21.59 3.44 15.06
CA PHE A 241 -21.08 4.04 16.28
C PHE A 241 -20.41 2.99 17.18
N LEU A 242 -21.06 1.84 17.38
CA LEU A 242 -20.50 0.73 18.14
C LEU A 242 -19.23 0.19 17.47
N GLY A 243 -19.25 -0.03 16.15
CA GLY A 243 -18.11 -0.53 15.39
C GLY A 243 -16.88 0.36 15.53
N TYR A 244 -17.01 1.68 15.32
CA TYR A 244 -15.89 2.60 15.47
C TYR A 244 -15.48 2.85 16.93
N SER A 245 -16.42 2.81 17.87
CA SER A 245 -16.08 2.86 19.30
C SER A 245 -15.25 1.64 19.73
N CYS A 246 -15.63 0.45 19.25
CA CYS A 246 -14.85 -0.77 19.44
C CYS A 246 -13.47 -0.66 18.78
N PHE A 247 -13.38 -0.07 17.58
CA PHE A 247 -12.10 0.17 16.90
C PHE A 247 -11.17 1.09 17.72
N VAL A 248 -11.68 2.21 18.23
CA VAL A 248 -10.91 3.14 19.07
C VAL A 248 -10.42 2.46 20.34
N LYS A 249 -11.29 1.70 21.02
CA LYS A 249 -10.91 0.91 22.20
C LYS A 249 -9.86 -0.15 21.85
N TYR A 250 -10.03 -0.88 20.74
CA TYR A 250 -9.07 -1.86 20.24
C TYR A 250 -7.69 -1.24 19.99
N GLN A 251 -7.62 -0.10 19.30
CA GLN A 251 -6.36 0.58 19.01
C GLN A 251 -5.66 1.11 20.26
N THR A 252 -6.41 1.80 21.12
CA THR A 252 -5.87 2.36 22.37
C THR A 252 -5.42 1.28 23.34
N TYR A 253 -6.16 0.17 23.45
CA TYR A 253 -5.80 -0.95 24.32
C TYR A 253 -4.53 -1.66 23.84
N LEU A 254 -4.48 -2.05 22.56
CA LEU A 254 -3.36 -2.84 22.04
C LEU A 254 -2.10 -2.01 21.77
N PHE A 255 -2.26 -0.79 21.26
CA PHE A 255 -1.14 0.03 20.78
C PHE A 255 -0.92 1.31 21.59
N GLY A 256 -1.74 1.58 22.60
CA GLY A 256 -1.63 2.78 23.45
C GLY A 256 -2.07 4.09 22.80
N SER A 257 -2.46 4.08 21.52
CA SER A 257 -2.94 5.27 20.81
C SER A 257 -3.91 4.89 19.69
N ILE A 258 -4.73 5.85 19.24
CA ILE A 258 -5.68 5.64 18.14
C ILE A 258 -4.95 5.37 16.82
N THR A 259 -3.80 6.00 16.61
CA THR A 259 -2.95 5.84 15.41
C THR A 259 -2.03 4.62 15.49
N GLY A 260 -1.74 4.15 16.70
CA GLY A 260 -1.22 2.84 17.08
C GLY A 260 -0.32 2.14 16.06
N SER A 261 -0.92 1.23 15.29
CA SER A 261 -0.25 0.36 14.32
C SER A 261 0.30 1.07 13.07
N ALA A 262 0.04 2.36 12.88
CA ALA A 262 0.55 3.17 11.77
C ALA A 262 1.49 4.28 12.27
N SER A 263 2.46 3.92 13.11
CA SER A 263 3.57 4.81 13.45
C SER A 263 4.45 5.04 12.21
N ALA A 264 4.13 6.07 11.44
CA ALA A 264 5.07 6.61 10.48
C ALA A 264 6.33 7.09 11.25
N PRO A 265 7.55 6.89 10.73
CA PRO A 265 8.77 7.42 11.35
C PRO A 265 8.83 8.96 11.37
N PHE A 266 7.83 9.60 10.76
CA PHE A 266 7.70 11.04 10.64
C PHE A 266 6.27 11.46 10.98
N SER A 267 6.12 12.71 11.40
CA SER A 267 4.78 13.29 11.53
C SER A 267 4.15 13.44 10.13
N PRO A 268 2.92 12.98 9.92
CA PRO A 268 2.20 13.19 8.67
C PRO A 268 2.19 14.65 8.25
N ALA A 269 2.58 14.93 7.00
CA ALA A 269 2.61 16.28 6.49
C ALA A 269 2.05 16.35 5.06
N ILE A 270 1.17 17.32 4.81
CA ILE A 270 0.43 17.45 3.54
C ILE A 270 1.38 17.77 2.37
N ASP A 271 2.45 18.52 2.64
CA ASP A 271 3.48 18.87 1.66
C ASP A 271 4.24 17.64 1.11
N THR A 272 4.37 16.58 1.89
CA THR A 272 4.98 15.31 1.43
C THR A 272 4.06 14.47 0.54
N PHE A 273 2.77 14.81 0.43
CA PHE A 273 1.78 13.99 -0.27
C PHE A 273 2.18 13.69 -1.72
N PHE A 274 2.58 14.71 -2.48
CA PHE A 274 2.89 14.55 -3.89
C PHE A 274 4.16 13.75 -4.14
N GLU A 275 5.17 13.92 -3.30
CA GLU A 275 6.38 13.11 -3.33
C GLU A 275 6.04 11.63 -3.09
N ARG A 276 5.27 11.35 -2.03
CA ARG A 276 4.85 9.99 -1.68
C ARG A 276 3.99 9.37 -2.77
N LEU A 277 3.03 10.11 -3.31
CA LEU A 277 2.22 9.65 -4.43
C LEU A 277 3.07 9.36 -5.68
N GLY A 278 4.02 10.24 -6.00
CA GLY A 278 4.96 10.05 -7.10
C GLY A 278 5.79 8.79 -6.94
N MET A 279 6.32 8.53 -5.75
CA MET A 279 7.05 7.28 -5.44
C MET A 279 6.15 6.06 -5.59
N GLN A 280 4.93 6.10 -5.06
CA GLN A 280 3.97 5.00 -5.19
C GLN A 280 3.56 4.75 -6.65
N LEU A 281 3.55 5.77 -7.51
CA LEU A 281 3.20 5.60 -8.93
C LEU A 281 4.41 5.18 -9.78
N PHE A 282 5.59 5.72 -9.52
CA PHE A 282 6.70 5.70 -10.49
C PHE A 282 7.98 5.06 -9.98
N SER A 283 8.11 4.76 -8.69
CA SER A 283 9.34 4.13 -8.16
C SER A 283 9.67 2.83 -8.89
N SER A 284 10.95 2.63 -9.21
CA SER A 284 11.44 1.36 -9.76
C SER A 284 11.33 0.19 -8.76
N GLN A 285 11.28 0.47 -7.45
CA GLN A 285 11.24 -0.56 -6.39
C GLN A 285 9.82 -1.02 -6.08
N HIS A 286 8.86 -0.08 -6.06
CA HIS A 286 7.49 -0.37 -5.63
C HIS A 286 6.41 0.39 -6.39
N GLY A 287 6.75 1.14 -7.43
CA GLY A 287 5.82 1.99 -8.17
C GLY A 287 4.85 1.22 -9.05
N LEU A 288 3.60 1.71 -9.17
CA LEU A 288 2.58 1.08 -10.01
C LEU A 288 3.00 0.97 -11.47
N LEU A 289 3.71 1.96 -12.03
CA LEU A 289 4.19 1.94 -13.42
C LEU A 289 5.19 0.81 -13.67
N ALA A 290 6.07 0.53 -12.72
CA ALA A 290 7.10 -0.49 -12.88
C ALA A 290 6.50 -1.91 -12.90
N TYR A 291 5.44 -2.14 -12.12
CA TYR A 291 4.93 -3.49 -11.85
C TYR A 291 3.54 -3.79 -12.42
N SER A 292 2.69 -2.78 -12.56
CA SER A 292 1.32 -2.89 -13.04
C SER A 292 0.90 -1.72 -13.93
N PRO A 293 1.65 -1.43 -15.00
CA PRO A 293 1.42 -0.22 -15.79
C PRO A 293 0.01 -0.16 -16.40
N ILE A 294 -0.65 -1.30 -16.66
CA ILE A 294 -2.03 -1.31 -17.16
C ILE A 294 -3.03 -0.68 -16.16
N LEU A 295 -2.79 -0.82 -14.86
CA LEU A 295 -3.67 -0.25 -13.83
C LEU A 295 -3.66 1.28 -13.83
N LEU A 296 -2.67 1.92 -14.46
CA LEU A 296 -2.62 3.37 -14.61
C LEU A 296 -3.76 3.91 -15.50
N PHE A 297 -4.32 3.09 -16.39
CA PHE A 297 -5.54 3.45 -17.14
C PHE A 297 -6.80 3.49 -16.25
N GLY A 298 -6.71 2.95 -15.03
CA GLY A 298 -7.74 3.09 -14.01
C GLY A 298 -8.04 4.56 -13.69
N PHE A 299 -7.01 5.40 -13.52
CA PHE A 299 -7.19 6.81 -13.18
C PHE A 299 -7.99 7.60 -14.24
N PRO A 300 -7.57 7.67 -15.51
CA PRO A 300 -8.35 8.39 -16.52
C PRO A 300 -9.69 7.72 -16.80
N GLY A 301 -9.79 6.40 -16.68
CA GLY A 301 -11.06 5.69 -16.80
C GLY A 301 -12.08 6.08 -15.73
N LEU A 302 -11.65 6.26 -14.48
CA LEU A 302 -12.50 6.78 -13.39
C LEU A 302 -12.97 8.20 -13.69
N ILE A 303 -12.07 9.08 -14.18
CA ILE A 303 -12.44 10.44 -14.59
C ILE A 303 -13.50 10.39 -15.68
N ILE A 304 -13.25 9.63 -16.76
CA ILE A 304 -14.21 9.45 -17.86
C ILE A 304 -15.57 8.96 -17.34
N GLY A 305 -15.57 7.94 -16.47
CA GLY A 305 -16.79 7.43 -15.85
C GLY A 305 -17.54 8.50 -15.06
N CYS A 306 -16.84 9.32 -14.28
CA CYS A 306 -17.42 10.46 -13.55
C CYS A 306 -18.00 11.51 -14.50
N LEU A 307 -17.31 11.85 -15.59
CA LEU A 307 -17.81 12.77 -16.61
C LEU A 307 -19.09 12.23 -17.31
N LYS A 308 -19.19 10.91 -17.43
CA LYS A 308 -20.39 10.21 -17.90
C LYS A 308 -21.44 9.99 -16.81
N LYS A 309 -21.25 10.58 -15.62
CA LYS A 309 -22.13 10.48 -14.45
C LYS A 309 -22.37 9.04 -14.00
N ASN A 310 -21.41 8.16 -14.24
CA ASN A 310 -21.48 6.78 -13.78
C ASN A 310 -21.30 6.75 -12.25
N ARG A 311 -22.35 6.37 -11.51
CA ARG A 311 -22.33 6.35 -10.04
C ARG A 311 -21.23 5.45 -9.48
N LEU A 312 -20.99 4.26 -10.05
CA LEU A 312 -19.93 3.36 -9.59
C LEU A 312 -18.53 3.97 -9.79
N ALA A 313 -18.30 4.67 -10.90
CA ALA A 313 -17.04 5.40 -11.12
C ALA A 313 -16.86 6.57 -10.12
N ILE A 314 -17.93 7.30 -9.80
CA ILE A 314 -17.90 8.39 -8.79
C ILE A 314 -17.57 7.83 -7.40
N GLN A 315 -18.21 6.72 -7.02
CA GLN A 315 -17.90 6.02 -5.77
C GLN A 315 -16.44 5.58 -5.73
N ALA A 316 -15.97 4.89 -6.78
CA ALA A 316 -14.61 4.39 -6.86
C ALA A 316 -13.56 5.52 -6.84
N LEU A 317 -13.79 6.63 -7.54
CA LEU A 317 -12.89 7.79 -7.51
C LEU A 317 -12.82 8.42 -6.12
N SER A 318 -13.97 8.58 -5.46
CA SER A 318 -14.04 9.14 -4.11
C SER A 318 -13.30 8.26 -3.10
N LEU A 319 -13.50 6.94 -3.16
CA LEU A 319 -12.81 5.98 -2.29
C LEU A 319 -11.32 5.90 -2.59
N LEU A 320 -10.92 5.94 -3.87
CA LEU A 320 -9.51 5.99 -4.25
C LEU A 320 -8.84 7.24 -3.70
N PHE A 321 -9.49 8.41 -3.78
CA PHE A 321 -8.99 9.65 -3.19
C PHE A 321 -8.81 9.53 -1.67
N LEU A 322 -9.84 9.02 -0.97
CA LEU A 322 -9.79 8.77 0.48
C LEU A 322 -8.72 7.75 0.88
N TYR A 323 -8.40 6.80 0.01
CA TYR A 323 -7.31 5.86 0.22
C TYR A 323 -5.95 6.51 0.01
N VAL A 324 -5.75 7.17 -1.14
CA VAL A 324 -4.47 7.75 -1.55
C VAL A 324 -4.02 8.87 -0.62
N ILE A 325 -4.93 9.68 -0.06
CA ILE A 325 -4.56 10.73 0.91
C ILE A 325 -3.83 10.16 2.15
N THR A 326 -4.05 8.89 2.49
CA THR A 326 -3.36 8.23 3.61
C THR A 326 -1.90 7.87 3.32
N PHE A 327 -1.41 8.09 2.09
CA PHE A 327 0.02 7.91 1.77
C PHE A 327 0.92 8.88 2.53
N ILE A 328 0.39 10.00 3.05
CA ILE A 328 1.11 10.87 3.98
C ILE A 328 1.49 10.17 5.30
N TRP A 329 0.94 8.98 5.58
CA TRP A 329 1.26 8.15 6.75
C TRP A 329 2.19 6.98 6.42
N GLY A 330 2.78 6.94 5.22
CA GLY A 330 3.62 5.83 4.76
C GLY A 330 5.01 6.24 4.30
N LEU A 331 6.02 5.50 4.78
CA LEU A 331 7.35 5.52 4.19
C LEU A 331 7.31 4.69 2.90
N ALA A 332 7.55 5.33 1.76
CA ALA A 332 7.49 4.66 0.46
C ALA A 332 8.53 3.53 0.35
N SER A 333 9.73 3.75 0.92
CA SER A 333 10.87 2.82 0.89
C SER A 333 10.69 1.51 1.65
N GLU A 334 9.78 1.46 2.62
CA GLU A 334 9.60 0.26 3.45
C GLU A 334 8.67 -0.77 2.80
N SER A 335 8.07 -0.45 1.65
CA SER A 335 7.04 -1.28 1.04
C SER A 335 7.59 -2.24 -0.01
N MET A 336 7.12 -3.49 0.05
CA MET A 336 7.29 -4.45 -1.02
C MET A 336 6.62 -3.95 -2.30
N THR A 337 7.06 -4.51 -3.43
CA THR A 337 6.60 -4.16 -4.77
C THR A 337 5.09 -3.89 -4.86
N ALA A 338 4.72 -2.63 -5.12
CA ALA A 338 3.37 -2.12 -5.33
C ALA A 338 2.33 -2.53 -4.27
N ARG A 339 2.75 -2.90 -3.06
CA ARG A 339 1.89 -3.41 -1.97
C ARG A 339 0.65 -2.56 -1.75
N PHE A 340 0.84 -1.24 -1.64
CA PHE A 340 -0.25 -0.31 -1.33
C PHE A 340 -1.33 -0.27 -2.41
N TRP A 341 -1.04 -0.67 -3.64
CA TRP A 341 -2.03 -0.66 -4.71
C TRP A 341 -2.96 -1.87 -4.69
N VAL A 342 -2.63 -2.94 -3.97
CA VAL A 342 -3.51 -4.13 -3.86
C VAL A 342 -4.89 -3.75 -3.33
N ALA A 343 -4.95 -2.95 -2.26
CA ALA A 343 -6.22 -2.48 -1.70
C ALA A 343 -6.97 -1.51 -2.65
N ALA A 344 -6.27 -0.85 -3.57
CA ALA A 344 -6.84 0.06 -4.56
C ALA A 344 -7.30 -0.63 -5.86
N ILE A 345 -6.98 -1.92 -6.05
CA ILE A 345 -7.40 -2.72 -7.21
C ILE A 345 -8.89 -2.58 -7.55
N PRO A 346 -9.84 -2.62 -6.59
CA PRO A 346 -11.26 -2.51 -6.92
C PRO A 346 -11.58 -1.19 -7.64
N PHE A 347 -10.97 -0.09 -7.20
CA PHE A 347 -11.17 1.23 -7.78
C PHE A 347 -10.52 1.34 -9.16
N LEU A 348 -9.27 0.90 -9.27
CA LEU A 348 -8.52 0.93 -10.53
C LEU A 348 -9.14 0.02 -11.59
N SER A 349 -9.75 -1.09 -11.18
CA SER A 349 -10.48 -2.01 -12.07
C SER A 349 -11.77 -1.39 -12.61
N ILE A 350 -12.55 -0.71 -11.76
CA ILE A 350 -13.73 0.06 -12.20
C ILE A 350 -13.31 1.13 -13.22
N GLY A 351 -12.20 1.81 -12.96
CA GLY A 351 -11.58 2.74 -13.89
C GLY A 351 -11.21 2.11 -15.22
N LEU A 352 -10.42 1.03 -15.19
CA LEU A 352 -9.95 0.33 -16.38
C LEU A 352 -11.12 -0.16 -17.24
N TYR A 353 -12.17 -0.68 -16.58
CA TYR A 353 -13.42 -1.04 -17.25
C TYR A 353 -14.05 0.18 -17.94
N CYS A 354 -14.22 1.30 -17.23
CA CYS A 354 -14.79 2.53 -17.80
C CYS A 354 -13.98 3.02 -19.00
N TRP A 355 -12.66 2.98 -18.90
CA TRP A 355 -11.77 3.34 -20.01
C TRP A 355 -12.06 2.49 -21.25
N MET A 356 -12.02 1.16 -21.11
CA MET A 356 -12.26 0.22 -22.20
C MET A 356 -13.68 0.38 -22.79
N TYR A 357 -14.69 0.49 -21.93
CA TYR A 357 -16.09 0.58 -22.32
C TYR A 357 -16.38 1.87 -23.11
N TYR A 358 -16.02 3.04 -22.57
CA TYR A 358 -16.36 4.33 -23.18
C TYR A 358 -15.48 4.68 -24.40
N ASN A 359 -14.31 4.05 -24.56
CA ASN A 359 -13.42 4.24 -25.71
C ASN A 359 -13.49 3.11 -26.75
N SER A 360 -14.38 2.14 -26.56
CA SER A 360 -14.51 0.94 -27.38
C SER A 360 -14.62 1.16 -28.89
N LYS A 361 -15.26 2.26 -29.31
CA LYS A 361 -15.49 2.60 -30.72
C LYS A 361 -14.30 3.29 -31.41
N LYS A 362 -13.21 3.57 -30.70
CA LYS A 362 -12.09 4.37 -31.22
C LYS A 362 -10.78 3.61 -31.09
N ASN A 363 -10.39 2.92 -32.17
CA ASN A 363 -9.23 2.01 -32.19
C ASN A 363 -7.91 2.66 -31.71
N PHE A 364 -7.70 3.95 -31.92
CA PHE A 364 -6.50 4.67 -31.50
C PHE A 364 -6.26 4.65 -29.98
N PHE A 365 -7.31 4.50 -29.16
CA PHE A 365 -7.19 4.49 -27.69
C PHE A 365 -6.70 3.17 -27.10
N TYR A 366 -6.65 2.11 -27.90
CA TYR A 366 -5.99 0.86 -27.51
C TYR A 366 -4.49 0.87 -27.78
N LEU A 367 -4.01 1.77 -28.64
CA LEU A 367 -2.60 1.88 -29.00
C LEU A 367 -1.68 2.03 -27.77
N PRO A 368 -1.98 2.87 -26.75
CA PRO A 368 -1.16 2.95 -25.55
C PRO A 368 -1.42 1.83 -24.52
N ILE A 369 -2.55 1.11 -24.60
CA ILE A 369 -2.81 -0.03 -23.69
C ILE A 369 -1.93 -1.22 -24.04
N ILE A 370 -1.79 -1.53 -25.33
CA ILE A 370 -1.04 -2.71 -25.80
C ILE A 370 0.38 -2.78 -25.20
N PRO A 371 1.23 -1.75 -25.30
CA PRO A 371 2.58 -1.82 -24.73
C PRO A 371 2.57 -1.98 -23.21
N LEU A 372 1.67 -1.31 -22.49
CA LEU A 372 1.59 -1.46 -21.03
C LEU A 372 1.07 -2.85 -20.63
N PHE A 373 0.15 -3.43 -21.41
CA PHE A 373 -0.31 -4.80 -21.20
C PHE A 373 0.81 -5.81 -21.46
N ILE A 374 1.62 -5.60 -22.49
CA ILE A 374 2.82 -6.42 -22.76
C ILE A 374 3.79 -6.35 -21.59
N ILE A 375 4.09 -5.15 -21.06
CA ILE A 375 4.96 -5.00 -19.87
C ILE A 375 4.37 -5.74 -18.66
N ASN A 376 3.05 -5.66 -18.46
CA ASN A 376 2.38 -6.40 -17.39
C ASN A 376 2.51 -7.93 -17.56
N ILE A 377 2.39 -8.45 -18.79
CA ILE A 377 2.62 -9.87 -19.09
C ILE A 377 4.07 -10.26 -18.83
N ILE A 378 5.04 -9.45 -19.25
CA ILE A 378 6.47 -9.70 -19.02
C ILE A 378 6.74 -9.80 -17.51
N ASN A 379 6.21 -8.84 -16.73
CA ASN A 379 6.30 -8.86 -15.28
C ASN A 379 5.66 -10.11 -14.66
N PHE A 380 4.50 -10.52 -15.15
CA PHE A 380 3.84 -11.74 -14.70
C PHE A 380 4.67 -13.00 -14.99
N ILE A 381 5.23 -13.12 -16.20
CA ILE A 381 6.10 -14.24 -16.59
C ILE A 381 7.36 -14.26 -15.71
N PHE A 382 7.99 -13.10 -15.50
CA PHE A 382 9.18 -12.99 -14.65
C PHE A 382 8.85 -13.32 -13.19
N PHE A 383 7.64 -13.00 -12.71
CA PHE A 383 7.19 -13.40 -11.38
C PHE A 383 7.06 -14.92 -11.26
N ILE A 384 6.52 -15.61 -12.27
CA ILE A 384 6.45 -17.07 -12.25
C ILE A 384 7.85 -17.70 -12.18
N THR A 385 8.82 -17.17 -12.91
CA THR A 385 10.17 -17.76 -13.00
C THR A 385 11.10 -17.34 -11.86
N SER A 386 10.82 -16.25 -11.15
CA SER A 386 11.70 -15.71 -10.12
C SER A 386 10.92 -14.97 -9.02
N PRO A 387 9.95 -15.62 -8.37
CA PRO A 387 8.98 -14.93 -7.51
C PRO A 387 9.64 -14.28 -6.28
N ASN A 388 10.65 -14.92 -5.70
CA ASN A 388 11.36 -14.39 -4.53
C ASN A 388 12.12 -13.08 -4.83
N SER A 389 12.52 -12.86 -6.09
CA SER A 389 13.18 -11.59 -6.49
C SER A 389 12.24 -10.39 -6.33
N TYR A 390 10.92 -10.60 -6.45
CA TYR A 390 9.92 -9.56 -6.22
C TYR A 390 9.69 -9.26 -4.74
N LEU A 391 9.88 -10.25 -3.87
CA LEU A 391 9.71 -10.10 -2.44
C LEU A 391 10.92 -9.38 -1.81
N GLU A 392 12.11 -9.57 -2.39
CA GLU A 392 13.36 -8.92 -1.97
C GLU A 392 13.51 -7.47 -2.49
N ASN A 393 12.58 -6.97 -3.31
CA ASN A 393 12.61 -5.60 -3.83
C ASN A 393 12.44 -4.48 -2.79
N ARG A 394 12.31 -4.84 -1.52
CA ARG A 394 12.15 -3.88 -0.40
C ARG A 394 13.37 -2.98 -0.24
N LEU A 395 14.58 -3.50 -0.46
CA LEU A 395 15.83 -2.76 -0.24
C LEU A 395 16.61 -2.50 -1.53
N ASN A 396 16.42 -3.32 -2.55
CA ASN A 396 17.17 -3.26 -3.81
C ASN A 396 16.23 -3.51 -4.99
N SER A 397 16.41 -2.85 -6.14
CA SER A 397 15.60 -3.10 -7.35
C SER A 397 16.00 -4.40 -8.07
N LEU A 398 16.06 -5.54 -7.37
CA LEU A 398 16.58 -6.82 -7.86
C LEU A 398 15.79 -7.37 -9.05
N THR A 399 14.45 -7.31 -9.01
CA THR A 399 13.62 -7.67 -10.17
C THR A 399 14.01 -6.86 -11.38
N TYR A 400 14.16 -5.55 -11.17
CA TYR A 400 14.47 -4.62 -12.23
C TYR A 400 15.82 -4.99 -12.86
N ILE A 401 16.87 -5.10 -12.03
CA ILE A 401 18.22 -5.50 -12.47
C ILE A 401 18.20 -6.81 -13.27
N LYS A 402 17.45 -7.82 -12.82
CA LYS A 402 17.33 -9.10 -13.54
C LYS A 402 16.57 -8.97 -14.86
N LEU A 403 15.51 -8.17 -14.90
CA LEU A 403 14.70 -7.94 -16.10
C LEU A 403 15.48 -7.18 -17.20
N PHE A 404 16.38 -6.25 -16.84
CA PHE A 404 17.26 -5.58 -17.84
C PHE A 404 18.41 -6.43 -18.35
N LYS A 405 18.76 -7.52 -17.66
CA LYS A 405 19.66 -8.50 -18.25
C LYS A 405 19.02 -9.21 -19.45
N ILE A 406 17.68 -9.22 -19.53
CA ILE A 406 16.90 -9.92 -20.56
C ILE A 406 16.38 -8.95 -21.62
N ILE A 407 15.97 -7.73 -21.23
CA ILE A 407 15.41 -6.71 -22.14
C ILE A 407 16.39 -5.55 -22.30
N PRO A 408 16.88 -5.26 -23.52
CA PRO A 408 17.93 -4.25 -23.76
C PRO A 408 17.47 -2.78 -23.63
N ILE A 409 16.19 -2.54 -23.35
CA ILE A 409 15.62 -1.18 -23.21
C ILE A 409 15.54 -0.82 -21.73
N ASN A 410 16.47 0.00 -21.23
CA ASN A 410 16.52 0.37 -19.81
C ASN A 410 15.53 1.49 -19.46
N PHE A 411 14.27 1.12 -19.18
CA PHE A 411 13.23 2.07 -18.79
C PHE A 411 13.46 2.70 -17.40
N GLY A 412 14.42 2.22 -16.60
CA GLY A 412 14.48 2.51 -15.16
C GLY A 412 15.54 3.51 -14.80
N LEU A 413 16.41 3.82 -15.75
CA LEU A 413 17.14 5.07 -15.77
C LEU A 413 16.20 6.29 -15.83
N ILE A 414 14.90 6.10 -16.14
CA ILE A 414 13.88 7.14 -16.15
C ILE A 414 12.95 7.02 -14.92
N LEU A 415 12.98 5.90 -14.18
CA LEU A 415 12.13 5.67 -13.01
C LEU A 415 12.86 6.07 -11.73
N PRO A 416 12.25 6.85 -10.83
CA PRO A 416 12.87 7.21 -9.56
C PRO A 416 13.21 5.97 -8.72
N SER A 417 14.36 6.00 -8.06
CA SER A 417 14.74 5.08 -6.97
C SER A 417 14.57 5.79 -5.63
N ASP A 418 14.27 5.05 -4.55
CA ASP A 418 14.00 5.67 -3.26
C ASP A 418 15.23 6.39 -2.69
N ILE A 419 15.02 7.63 -2.25
CA ILE A 419 16.01 8.53 -1.66
C ILE A 419 16.75 7.86 -0.48
N THR A 420 16.06 7.01 0.27
CA THR A 420 16.67 6.32 1.43
C THR A 420 17.66 5.22 1.04
N THR A 421 17.62 4.72 -0.20
CA THR A 421 18.53 3.66 -0.69
C THR A 421 19.77 4.18 -1.41
N LEU A 422 19.80 5.45 -1.81
CA LEU A 422 20.93 6.07 -2.52
C LEU A 422 21.53 7.17 -1.64
N GLY A 423 22.32 6.75 -0.66
CA GLY A 423 23.01 7.63 0.27
C GLY A 423 23.97 8.66 -0.35
N THR A 424 24.29 8.59 -1.65
CA THR A 424 25.35 9.41 -2.26
C THR A 424 25.15 9.77 -3.74
N PHE A 425 24.16 9.21 -4.46
CA PHE A 425 23.95 9.52 -5.88
C PHE A 425 22.59 10.16 -6.14
N GLY A 426 22.60 11.49 -6.29
CA GLY A 426 21.66 12.20 -7.16
C GLY A 426 20.21 12.34 -6.67
N TYR A 427 19.97 12.92 -5.49
CA TYR A 427 18.63 13.39 -5.08
C TYR A 427 17.94 14.21 -6.21
N ASN A 428 18.71 15.10 -6.85
CA ASN A 428 18.27 15.87 -8.01
C ASN A 428 17.94 14.99 -9.23
N GLN A 429 18.67 13.88 -9.43
CA GLN A 429 18.45 12.94 -10.53
C GLN A 429 17.17 12.13 -10.32
N THR A 430 16.92 11.65 -9.10
CA THR A 430 15.66 10.97 -8.72
C THR A 430 14.47 11.90 -8.89
N ILE A 431 14.56 13.16 -8.43
CA ILE A 431 13.51 14.16 -8.67
C ILE A 431 13.30 14.36 -10.16
N THR A 432 14.38 14.55 -10.94
CA THR A 432 14.27 14.73 -12.40
C THR A 432 13.61 13.55 -13.09
N GLN A 433 13.92 12.32 -12.69
CA GLN A 433 13.29 11.09 -13.19
C GLN A 433 11.81 11.01 -12.81
N LEU A 434 11.46 11.32 -11.55
CA LEU A 434 10.07 11.39 -11.09
C LEU A 434 9.28 12.47 -11.87
N LEU A 435 9.91 13.60 -12.17
CA LEU A 435 9.35 14.67 -12.99
C LEU A 435 9.12 14.21 -14.44
N ILE A 436 10.09 13.56 -15.07
CA ILE A 436 9.96 13.03 -16.43
C ILE A 436 8.86 11.97 -16.49
N GLY A 437 8.84 11.02 -15.55
CA GLY A 437 7.83 9.96 -15.48
C GLY A 437 6.42 10.51 -15.28
N THR A 438 6.26 11.47 -14.37
CA THR A 438 4.99 12.15 -14.13
C THR A 438 4.56 12.95 -15.36
N PHE A 439 5.47 13.68 -16.00
CA PHE A 439 5.21 14.44 -17.21
C PHE A 439 4.81 13.54 -18.39
N LEU A 440 5.50 12.42 -18.63
CA LEU A 440 5.17 11.49 -19.69
C LEU A 440 3.79 10.85 -19.46
N LEU A 441 3.51 10.38 -18.24
CA LEU A 441 2.22 9.79 -17.91
C LEU A 441 1.08 10.79 -18.07
N THR A 442 1.25 11.99 -17.50
CA THR A 442 0.25 13.05 -17.60
C THR A 442 0.06 13.47 -19.04
N THR A 443 1.12 13.60 -19.83
CA THR A 443 1.02 13.91 -21.27
C THR A 443 0.27 12.81 -22.03
N ILE A 444 0.54 11.54 -21.78
CA ILE A 444 -0.19 10.42 -22.41
C ILE A 444 -1.67 10.46 -21.99
N ILE A 445 -1.96 10.62 -20.70
CA ILE A 445 -3.32 10.70 -20.16
C ILE A 445 -4.05 11.92 -20.74
N VAL A 446 -3.40 13.08 -20.79
CA VAL A 446 -3.95 14.36 -21.23
C VAL A 446 -4.18 14.34 -22.73
N ILE A 447 -3.21 13.92 -23.55
CA ILE A 447 -3.42 13.77 -25.00
C ILE A 447 -4.60 12.83 -25.26
N SER A 448 -4.64 11.70 -24.57
CA SER A 448 -5.75 10.76 -24.72
C SER A 448 -7.09 11.35 -24.25
N SER A 449 -7.10 12.21 -23.24
CA SER A 449 -8.33 12.81 -22.71
C SER A 449 -8.78 14.05 -23.51
N VAL A 450 -7.84 14.91 -23.92
CA VAL A 450 -8.08 16.20 -24.60
C VAL A 450 -8.64 16.01 -26.01
N ILE A 451 -8.32 14.90 -26.68
CA ILE A 451 -8.84 14.57 -28.01
C ILE A 451 -10.38 14.34 -28.00
N GLN A 452 -11.01 14.10 -26.84
CA GLN A 452 -12.39 13.61 -26.78
C GLN A 452 -13.43 14.58 -26.20
N TYR A 453 -13.03 15.60 -25.43
CA TYR A 453 -13.97 16.34 -24.58
C TYR A 453 -14.09 17.84 -24.88
N LYS A 454 -15.28 18.40 -24.57
CA LYS A 454 -15.57 19.84 -24.62
C LYS A 454 -14.56 20.65 -23.78
N ILE A 455 -14.34 21.91 -24.15
CA ILE A 455 -13.37 22.85 -23.55
C ILE A 455 -13.37 22.88 -22.01
N THR A 456 -14.54 22.79 -21.37
CA THR A 456 -14.65 22.76 -19.90
C THR A 456 -13.93 21.57 -19.25
N TYR A 457 -13.89 20.41 -19.90
CA TYR A 457 -13.15 19.25 -19.41
C TYR A 457 -11.65 19.36 -19.67
N LYS A 458 -11.25 20.07 -20.74
CA LYS A 458 -9.84 20.37 -21.00
C LYS A 458 -9.24 21.21 -19.87
N ILE A 459 -9.99 22.17 -19.32
CA ILE A 459 -9.58 22.98 -18.16
C ILE A 459 -9.38 22.10 -16.92
N LEU A 460 -10.30 21.17 -16.65
CA LEU A 460 -10.19 20.26 -15.50
C LEU A 460 -8.97 19.33 -15.63
N ILE A 461 -8.70 18.85 -16.85
CA ILE A 461 -7.53 18.03 -17.18
C ILE A 461 -6.23 18.85 -17.01
N VAL A 462 -6.22 20.12 -17.42
CA VAL A 462 -5.09 21.05 -17.20
C VAL A 462 -4.88 21.33 -15.72
N LEU A 463 -5.95 21.46 -14.91
CA LEU A 463 -5.85 21.58 -13.46
C LEU A 463 -5.29 20.31 -12.81
N CYS A 464 -5.72 19.12 -13.24
CA CYS A 464 -5.11 17.87 -12.81
C CYS A 464 -3.63 17.81 -13.20
N LEU A 465 -3.26 18.35 -14.37
CA LEU A 465 -1.87 18.51 -14.83
C LEU A 465 -1.08 19.42 -13.90
N ILE A 466 -1.59 20.61 -13.58
CA ILE A 466 -0.97 21.56 -12.65
C ILE A 466 -0.82 20.95 -11.26
N ILE A 467 -1.82 20.21 -10.78
CA ILE A 467 -1.77 19.51 -9.48
C ILE A 467 -0.72 18.38 -9.53
N SER A 468 -0.68 17.60 -10.62
CA SER A 468 0.33 16.54 -10.80
C SER A 468 1.74 17.08 -11.02
N LEU A 469 1.85 18.31 -11.54
CA LEU A 469 3.10 19.06 -11.68
C LEU A 469 3.41 19.83 -10.40
N SER A 470 2.49 20.08 -9.47
CA SER A 470 2.78 20.81 -8.23
C SER A 470 3.98 20.28 -7.41
N PRO A 471 4.31 18.96 -7.38
CA PRO A 471 5.59 18.50 -6.83
C PRO A 471 6.84 19.16 -7.45
N PHE A 472 6.76 19.66 -8.69
CA PHE A 472 7.79 20.49 -9.37
C PHE A 472 8.17 21.74 -8.56
N PHE A 473 7.22 22.33 -7.83
CA PHE A 473 7.42 23.60 -7.12
C PHE A 473 7.76 23.40 -5.63
N THR A 474 7.43 22.24 -5.04
CA THR A 474 7.58 22.01 -3.59
C THR A 474 8.77 21.13 -3.18
N CYS A 475 9.32 20.29 -4.08
CA CYS A 475 10.31 19.26 -3.71
C CYS A 475 11.79 19.67 -3.84
N TYR A 476 12.15 20.96 -3.76
CA TYR A 476 13.57 21.34 -3.63
C TYR A 476 14.02 21.23 -2.15
N SER A 477 14.41 20.03 -1.75
CA SER A 477 15.35 19.81 -0.63
C SER A 477 16.75 19.57 -1.19
N LYS A 478 17.79 20.02 -0.49
CA LYS A 478 19.19 19.86 -0.89
C LYS A 478 19.90 19.01 0.14
N VAL A 479 20.75 18.09 -0.30
CA VAL A 479 21.70 17.44 0.62
C VAL A 479 22.65 18.51 1.13
N VAL A 480 22.81 18.59 2.45
CA VAL A 480 23.81 19.46 3.07
C VAL A 480 25.19 18.90 2.71
N SER A 481 26.01 19.70 2.02
CA SER A 481 27.37 19.29 1.65
C SER A 481 28.16 18.85 2.90
N SER A 482 28.99 17.81 2.77
CA SER A 482 29.90 17.35 3.85
C SER A 482 30.84 18.45 4.33
N GLU A 483 31.09 19.46 3.50
CA GLU A 483 31.87 20.64 3.89
C GLU A 483 31.15 21.54 4.90
N GLN A 484 29.82 21.43 5.03
CA GLN A 484 28.98 22.28 5.87
C GLN A 484 28.68 21.70 7.25
N TYR A 485 29.20 20.51 7.58
CA TYR A 485 29.09 19.95 8.92
C TYR A 485 30.35 19.19 9.33
N THR A 486 30.52 19.01 10.63
CA THR A 486 31.61 18.24 11.24
C THR A 486 31.03 17.29 12.27
N ILE A 487 31.48 16.04 12.25
CA ILE A 487 31.03 15.00 13.18
C ILE A 487 32.13 14.78 14.21
N PHE A 488 31.76 14.85 15.49
CA PHE A 488 32.64 14.60 16.62
C PHE A 488 32.09 13.46 17.47
N ARG A 489 32.98 12.64 18.01
CA ARG A 489 32.66 11.69 19.07
C ARG A 489 33.04 12.33 20.41
N GLU A 490 32.05 12.60 21.25
CA GLU A 490 32.29 12.96 22.64
C GLU A 490 32.34 11.66 23.45
N ALA A 491 33.55 11.23 23.83
CA ALA A 491 33.74 10.16 24.80
C ALA A 491 33.78 10.79 26.20
N SER A 492 32.82 10.45 27.05
CA SER A 492 32.72 11.01 28.40
C SER A 492 32.90 9.95 29.48
N GLY A 493 34.09 9.37 29.66
CA GLY A 493 34.35 8.45 30.77
C GLY A 493 33.29 7.35 30.94
N ASN A 494 32.60 7.33 32.09
CA ASN A 494 31.51 6.39 32.42
C ASN A 494 30.12 6.74 31.83
N ALA A 495 30.00 7.84 31.08
CA ALA A 495 28.76 8.25 30.44
C ALA A 495 28.67 7.73 28.99
N PRO A 496 27.45 7.51 28.47
CA PRO A 496 27.22 6.90 27.16
C PRO A 496 27.90 7.69 26.04
N ALA A 497 28.38 6.98 25.03
CA ALA A 497 29.00 7.60 23.86
C ALA A 497 28.01 8.58 23.20
N CYS A 498 28.47 9.80 22.92
CA CYS A 498 27.68 10.81 22.26
C CYS A 498 28.28 11.14 20.89
N LEU A 499 27.46 11.13 19.85
CA LEU A 499 27.83 11.61 18.52
C LEU A 499 27.28 13.02 18.33
N LYS A 500 28.18 14.00 18.19
CA LYS A 500 27.85 15.42 17.97
C LYS A 500 28.07 15.79 16.52
N ILE A 501 27.09 16.43 15.90
CA ILE A 501 27.16 16.93 14.53
C ILE A 501 27.03 18.45 14.62
N ASP A 502 28.09 19.17 14.30
CA ASP A 502 28.09 20.64 14.28
C ASP A 502 27.99 21.14 12.84
N PHE A 503 27.14 22.14 12.60
CA PHE A 503 26.97 22.74 11.28
C PHE A 503 27.77 24.04 11.18
N LYS A 504 28.53 24.21 10.09
CA LYS A 504 29.32 25.42 9.85
C LYS A 504 28.44 26.64 9.53
N ASN A 505 27.26 26.39 8.95
CA ASN A 505 26.27 27.41 8.62
C ASN A 505 24.90 27.00 9.15
N ASN A 506 24.06 28.00 9.43
CA ASN A 506 22.67 27.82 9.82
C ASN A 506 21.82 27.21 8.70
N ASN A 507 21.90 25.90 8.58
CA ASN A 507 21.14 25.14 7.62
C ASN A 507 19.74 24.87 8.18
N LYS A 508 18.73 25.03 7.32
CA LYS A 508 17.33 24.68 7.61
C LYS A 508 17.16 23.18 7.47
N ILE A 509 17.60 22.41 8.46
CA ILE A 509 17.63 20.95 8.34
C ILE A 509 16.22 20.40 8.48
N LYS A 510 15.82 19.54 7.54
CA LYS A 510 14.53 18.86 7.52
C LYS A 510 14.63 17.42 7.98
N ALA A 511 15.75 16.76 7.70
CA ALA A 511 15.98 15.37 8.11
C ALA A 511 17.46 15.03 8.27
N LEU A 512 17.73 14.02 9.09
CA LEU A 512 19.02 13.40 9.30
C LEU A 512 18.92 11.91 8.95
N GLN A 513 19.74 11.44 8.02
CA GLN A 513 19.83 10.04 7.63
C GLN A 513 21.14 9.43 8.13
N LEU A 514 21.04 8.30 8.84
CA LEU A 514 22.19 7.48 9.21
C LEU A 514 22.34 6.40 8.13
N ILE A 515 23.44 6.44 7.36
CA ILE A 515 23.73 5.48 6.27
C ILE A 515 24.76 4.49 6.75
N ASN A 516 24.44 3.19 6.75
CA ASN A 516 25.49 2.19 6.92
C ASN A 516 26.14 1.82 5.58
N SER A 517 27.46 1.69 5.59
CA SER A 517 28.27 1.07 4.55
C SER A 517 28.13 -0.47 4.54
N ASN A 518 27.75 -1.09 5.67
CA ASN A 518 27.60 -2.54 5.82
C ASN A 518 26.13 -2.98 5.99
N SER A 519 25.68 -3.93 5.17
CA SER A 519 24.30 -4.43 5.06
C SER A 519 23.78 -5.27 6.24
N LEU A 520 24.49 -5.30 7.39
CA LEU A 520 24.17 -6.14 8.54
C LEU A 520 23.66 -5.30 9.73
N TRP A 521 22.49 -4.67 9.57
CA TRP A 521 21.71 -4.13 10.69
C TRP A 521 20.66 -5.16 11.10
N ILE A 522 21.08 -6.15 11.88
CA ILE A 522 20.20 -7.16 12.47
C ILE A 522 20.23 -6.97 14.00
N PRO A 523 19.07 -6.90 14.69
CA PRO A 523 19.07 -6.94 16.15
C PRO A 523 19.76 -8.23 16.62
N PRO A 524 20.62 -8.21 17.67
CA PRO A 524 20.66 -7.23 18.76
C PRO A 524 21.78 -6.18 18.69
N ASN A 525 22.49 -6.05 17.56
CA ASN A 525 23.76 -5.28 17.52
C ASN A 525 23.60 -3.74 17.47
N TYR A 526 22.42 -3.21 17.79
CA TYR A 526 22.14 -1.77 17.83
C TYR A 526 21.44 -1.39 19.15
N PRO A 527 21.73 -0.21 19.73
CA PRO A 527 21.04 0.28 20.93
C PRO A 527 19.56 0.47 20.64
N THR A 528 18.68 0.03 21.53
CA THR A 528 17.24 -0.02 21.22
C THR A 528 16.61 1.36 21.08
N TYR A 529 17.26 2.42 21.59
CA TYR A 529 16.79 3.81 21.57
C TYR A 529 17.96 4.80 21.50
N PHE A 530 17.74 5.93 20.82
CA PHE A 530 18.60 7.11 20.95
C PHE A 530 17.82 8.30 21.46
N LYS A 531 18.53 9.16 22.20
CA LYS A 531 18.07 10.50 22.54
C LYS A 531 18.70 11.51 21.59
N ILE A 532 17.86 12.24 20.87
CA ILE A 532 18.29 13.30 19.94
C ILE A 532 18.10 14.64 20.62
N LEU A 533 19.22 15.31 20.89
CA LEU A 533 19.25 16.67 21.39
C LEU A 533 19.63 17.62 20.26
N ILE A 534 18.76 18.58 19.95
CA ILE A 534 19.07 19.64 19.00
C ILE A 534 19.43 20.90 19.76
N ASN A 535 20.57 21.50 19.43
CA ASN A 535 20.89 22.85 19.83
C ASN A 535 20.57 23.82 18.67
N ASN A 536 19.71 24.79 18.93
CA ASN A 536 19.48 25.92 18.04
C ASN A 536 20.30 27.13 18.53
N ASP A 537 20.47 28.17 17.70
CA ASP A 537 21.24 29.39 18.04
C ASP A 537 20.81 30.09 19.36
N GLU A 538 19.63 29.76 19.89
CA GLU A 538 19.08 30.28 21.14
C GLU A 538 19.47 29.44 22.38
N ASN A 539 20.39 28.48 22.26
CA ASN A 539 20.77 27.52 23.32
C ASN A 539 19.61 26.66 23.86
N ILE A 540 18.49 26.58 23.14
CA ILE A 540 17.37 25.73 23.52
C ILE A 540 17.69 24.30 23.07
N VAL A 541 17.97 23.45 24.05
CA VAL A 541 18.11 22.01 23.84
C VAL A 541 16.71 21.39 23.75
N GLN A 542 16.30 21.01 22.54
CA GLN A 542 15.05 20.27 22.35
C GLN A 542 15.34 18.77 22.28
N GLU A 543 14.79 18.01 23.21
CA GLU A 543 14.71 16.55 23.11
C GLU A 543 13.56 16.20 22.15
N ILE A 544 13.90 15.63 20.99
CA ILE A 544 12.90 15.40 19.95
C ILE A 544 12.22 14.05 20.10
N ASP A 545 12.94 13.00 20.50
CA ASP A 545 12.32 11.69 20.64
C ASP A 545 13.21 10.65 21.33
N LYS A 546 12.57 9.61 21.88
CA LYS A 546 13.18 8.31 22.19
C LYS A 546 12.72 7.32 21.11
N GLN A 547 13.43 7.27 19.99
CA GLN A 547 13.05 6.38 18.89
C GLN A 547 13.93 5.14 18.80
N PRO A 548 13.37 3.98 18.41
CA PRO A 548 14.18 2.89 17.93
C PRO A 548 15.04 3.35 16.76
N VAL A 549 16.29 2.87 16.70
CA VAL A 549 17.22 3.26 15.64
C VAL A 549 16.58 3.00 14.29
N ARG A 550 16.39 4.06 13.52
CA ARG A 550 15.93 4.02 12.13
C ARG A 550 16.91 4.80 11.28
N ASN A 551 16.99 4.41 10.00
CA ASN A 551 17.90 5.04 9.05
C ASN A 551 17.60 6.53 8.81
N LEU A 552 16.41 7.05 9.14
CA LEU A 552 16.01 8.44 8.88
C LEU A 552 15.25 9.05 10.07
N VAL A 553 15.73 10.20 10.54
CA VAL A 553 15.11 11.07 11.55
C VAL A 553 14.61 12.33 10.84
N THR A 554 13.36 12.72 11.06
CA THR A 554 12.77 13.95 10.45
C THR A 554 12.41 14.98 11.51
N PHE A 555 12.55 16.27 11.19
CA PHE A 555 12.24 17.36 12.11
C PHE A 555 10.90 18.01 11.75
N LYS A 556 10.04 18.26 12.77
CA LYS A 556 8.67 18.80 12.59
C LYS A 556 8.61 20.19 11.94
N LYS A 557 9.70 20.95 12.02
CA LYS A 557 9.88 22.25 11.35
C LYS A 557 11.31 22.29 10.82
N SER A 558 11.55 23.07 9.77
CA SER A 558 12.92 23.41 9.39
C SER A 558 13.55 24.19 10.53
N LEU A 559 14.44 23.55 11.28
CA LEU A 559 15.14 24.15 12.39
C LEU A 559 16.46 24.73 11.87
N LYS A 560 16.84 25.91 12.35
CA LYS A 560 18.23 26.37 12.25
C LYS A 560 18.99 25.61 13.32
N ILE A 561 19.70 24.58 12.90
CA ILE A 561 20.41 23.69 13.81
C ILE A 561 21.88 24.09 13.82
N SER A 562 22.39 24.43 14.99
CA SER A 562 23.84 24.62 15.20
C SER A 562 24.52 23.30 15.52
N SER A 563 23.86 22.43 16.29
CA SER A 563 24.35 21.06 16.53
C SER A 563 23.26 20.03 16.82
N ILE A 564 23.55 18.76 16.51
CA ILE A 564 22.75 17.58 16.88
C ILE A 564 23.61 16.67 17.73
N ARG A 565 23.12 16.26 18.89
CA ARG A 565 23.73 15.21 19.72
C ARG A 565 22.87 13.96 19.73
N LEU A 566 23.46 12.83 19.38
CA LEU A 566 22.88 11.50 19.50
C LEU A 566 23.50 10.85 20.74
N ILE A 567 22.69 10.63 21.77
CA ILE A 567 23.11 10.01 23.02
C ILE A 567 22.54 8.59 23.07
N GLU A 568 23.43 7.61 23.20
CA GLU A 568 23.07 6.22 23.46
C GLU A 568 22.47 6.09 24.87
N GLU A 569 21.33 5.42 25.05
CA GLU A 569 20.91 5.04 26.40
C GLU A 569 21.76 3.85 26.88
N PRO A 570 22.23 3.84 28.13
CA PRO A 570 23.15 2.82 28.61
C PRO A 570 22.52 1.42 28.53
N GLN A 571 23.00 0.63 27.56
CA GLN A 571 22.92 -0.83 27.57
C GLN A 571 24.32 -1.40 27.37
N THR A 572 24.53 -2.58 27.96
CA THR A 572 25.81 -3.28 28.15
C THR A 572 26.37 -3.91 26.87
N PHE A 573 26.45 -3.17 25.77
CA PHE A 573 27.01 -3.71 24.52
C PHE A 573 28.22 -2.90 24.04
N ASP A 574 29.38 -3.55 24.09
CA ASP A 574 30.61 -3.12 23.43
C ASP A 574 30.46 -3.33 21.91
N SER A 575 29.76 -2.44 21.21
CA SER A 575 29.61 -2.50 19.74
C SER A 575 30.34 -1.34 19.03
N PRO A 576 31.17 -1.61 18.01
CA PRO A 576 31.88 -0.59 17.25
C PRO A 576 30.94 0.08 16.23
N TRP A 577 30.22 1.10 16.67
CA TRP A 577 29.19 1.82 15.91
C TRP A 577 29.68 2.69 14.73
N LEU A 578 30.98 2.80 14.48
CA LEU A 578 31.54 4.07 13.96
C LEU A 578 32.12 4.06 12.54
N GLU A 579 31.78 3.09 11.69
CA GLU A 579 32.14 3.13 10.26
C GLU A 579 30.97 3.51 9.31
N SER A 580 29.84 3.96 9.86
CA SER A 580 28.67 4.37 9.07
C SER A 580 28.74 5.84 8.62
N GLN A 581 28.45 6.11 7.34
CA GLN A 581 28.33 7.45 6.77
C GLN A 581 27.04 8.15 7.28
N ILE A 582 27.07 9.44 7.58
CA ILE A 582 25.86 10.20 7.93
C ILE A 582 25.52 11.12 6.75
N THR A 583 24.27 11.12 6.28
CA THR A 583 23.77 12.06 5.26
C THR A 583 22.73 12.98 5.85
N ILE A 584 22.83 14.28 5.56
CA ILE A 584 22.01 15.31 6.17
C ILE A 584 21.22 16.06 5.09
N ILE A 585 19.92 16.26 5.29
CA ILE A 585 18.98 16.75 4.28
C ILE A 585 18.36 18.09 4.72
N GLN A 586 18.51 19.12 3.87
CA GLN A 586 17.99 20.49 4.03
C GLN A 586 16.71 20.73 3.21
#